data_AF-A0A6G0IW65-F1
#
_entry.id   AF-A0A6G0IW65-F1
#
_cell.length_a   1.000
_cell.length_b   1.000
_cell.length_c   1.000
_cell.angle_alpha   90.00
_cell.angle_beta   90.00
_cell.angle_gamma   90.00
#
_symmetry.space_group_name_H-M   'P 1'
#
loop_
_entity.id
_entity.type
_entity.pdbx_description
1 polymer ?
#
loop_
_entity_poly.entity_id
_entity_poly.type
_entity_poly.pdbx_seq_one_letter_code
_entity_poly.pdbx_strand_id
1 'polypeptide(L)'
;MCVEISYRAQAEQQHNPAASAAIIRAKCYHNLDAFVRLIALLVKHSGEATNTVTKINLLNKVLGIVVGVLIQDHDVRQTEFQQLPYHRIFIMLLLELNAPEHVLETINFQTLTAFCNTFHILRPTKAPGFVYAWLELISHRIFIARMLAHTPQQKGWPMYAQLLIDLFKYLAPFLRNVELNKPMQILYKGTLRVLLVLLHDFPEFLCDYHYGFCDVIPPNCIQLRNLILSAFPRNMRLPDPFTPNLKVDMLSEINIAPRILTNFTGVMPSQFKKDLDSYLKTRSPVTFLSELRSNLQVSNEPGNRYNIQLINALVLYVGTQAIAHIHNKGSTPSMSTITHSAHMDIFQNLAVDLDTEGRYLF
;
A
#
# COMPACT_ATOMS: atom_id res chain seq x y z
N MET A 1 23.68 16.18 -17.92
CA MET A 1 23.24 17.34 -18.72
C MET A 1 21.87 17.91 -18.31
N CYS A 2 20.71 17.31 -18.63
CA CYS A 2 19.39 17.95 -18.34
C CYS A 2 19.12 18.19 -16.83
N VAL A 3 19.53 17.24 -15.98
CA VAL A 3 19.46 17.38 -14.52
C VAL A 3 20.35 18.54 -14.06
N GLU A 4 21.61 18.60 -14.50
CA GLU A 4 22.55 19.66 -14.13
C GLU A 4 22.10 21.05 -14.60
N ILE A 5 21.48 21.14 -15.79
CA ILE A 5 20.88 22.39 -16.28
C ILE A 5 19.76 22.85 -15.35
N SER A 6 18.98 21.91 -14.80
CA SER A 6 17.91 22.23 -13.84
C SER A 6 18.49 22.77 -12.53
N TYR A 7 19.55 22.16 -12.01
CA TYR A 7 20.25 22.67 -10.83
C TYR A 7 20.84 24.07 -11.07
N ARG A 8 21.48 24.31 -12.23
CA ARG A 8 22.03 25.63 -12.57
C ARG A 8 20.93 26.69 -12.63
N ALA A 9 19.80 26.39 -13.27
CA ALA A 9 18.66 27.29 -13.33
C ALA A 9 18.08 27.59 -11.93
N GLN A 10 18.02 26.60 -11.04
CA GLN A 10 17.58 26.81 -9.66
C GLN A 10 18.60 27.62 -8.84
N ALA A 11 19.90 27.42 -9.07
CA ALA A 11 20.95 28.21 -8.43
C ALA A 11 20.91 29.68 -8.89
N GLU A 12 20.60 29.96 -10.16
CA GLU A 12 20.35 31.33 -10.66
C GLU A 12 19.25 32.03 -9.85
N GLN A 13 18.18 31.31 -9.49
CA GLN A 13 17.08 31.85 -8.69
C GLN A 13 17.51 32.21 -7.26
N GLN A 14 18.39 31.41 -6.65
CA GLN A 14 18.92 31.71 -5.32
C GLN A 14 19.82 32.96 -5.33
N HIS A 15 20.57 33.18 -6.41
CA HIS A 15 21.46 34.33 -6.56
C HIS A 15 20.75 35.60 -7.06
N ASN A 16 19.59 35.47 -7.71
CA ASN A 16 18.77 36.59 -8.15
C ASN A 16 17.30 36.44 -7.69
N PRO A 17 16.97 36.85 -6.46
CA PRO A 17 15.62 36.71 -5.89
C PRO A 17 14.54 37.49 -6.66
N ALA A 18 14.92 38.47 -7.48
CA ALA A 18 14.00 39.23 -8.32
C ALA A 18 13.58 38.46 -9.59
N ALA A 19 14.28 37.38 -9.94
CA ALA A 19 13.92 36.53 -11.07
C ALA A 19 12.63 35.74 -10.77
N SER A 20 11.67 35.78 -11.69
CA SER A 20 10.39 35.06 -11.52
C SER A 20 10.61 33.54 -11.44
N ALA A 21 10.17 32.94 -10.33
CA ALA A 21 10.20 31.49 -10.11
C ALA A 21 9.44 30.70 -11.21
N ALA A 22 8.48 31.33 -11.89
CA ALA A 22 7.79 30.72 -13.02
C ALA A 22 8.71 30.60 -14.25
N ILE A 23 9.52 31.63 -14.53
CA ILE A 23 10.46 31.65 -15.65
C ILE A 23 11.56 30.60 -15.45
N ILE A 24 12.10 30.49 -14.23
CA ILE A 24 13.11 29.49 -13.91
C ILE A 24 12.57 28.07 -14.09
N ARG A 25 11.35 27.79 -13.58
CA ARG A 25 10.70 26.49 -13.83
C ARG A 25 10.48 26.22 -15.31
N ALA A 26 10.07 27.22 -16.08
CA ALA A 26 9.90 27.08 -17.53
C ALA A 26 11.22 26.74 -18.24
N LYS A 27 12.37 27.33 -17.85
CA LYS A 27 13.69 26.95 -18.36
C LYS A 27 14.02 25.48 -18.08
N CYS A 28 13.74 24.99 -16.87
CA CYS A 28 13.93 23.59 -16.54
C CYS A 28 13.04 22.71 -17.42
N TYR A 29 11.74 23.02 -17.49
CA TYR A 29 10.76 22.24 -18.25
C TYR A 29 11.08 22.18 -19.73
N HIS A 30 11.57 23.27 -20.33
CA HIS A 30 11.95 23.29 -21.75
C HIS A 30 12.92 22.16 -22.11
N ASN A 31 13.99 22.00 -21.30
CA ASN A 31 15.00 20.97 -21.54
C ASN A 31 14.52 19.57 -21.15
N LEU A 32 13.75 19.46 -20.06
CA LEU A 32 13.25 18.18 -19.55
C LEU A 32 12.18 17.60 -20.48
N ASP A 33 11.25 18.43 -20.96
CA ASP A 33 10.17 18.00 -21.84
C ASP A 33 10.71 17.60 -23.22
N ALA A 34 11.72 18.32 -23.74
CA ALA A 34 12.42 17.92 -24.97
C ALA A 34 13.11 16.56 -24.82
N PHE A 35 13.78 16.33 -23.68
CA PHE A 35 14.41 15.04 -23.38
C PHE A 35 13.39 13.91 -23.24
N VAL A 36 12.27 14.16 -22.55
CA VAL A 36 11.17 13.20 -22.43
C VAL A 36 10.58 12.86 -23.79
N ARG A 37 10.36 13.86 -24.65
CA ARG A 37 9.84 13.64 -26.00
C ARG A 37 10.77 12.77 -26.82
N LEU A 38 12.09 12.99 -26.73
CA LEU A 38 13.09 12.14 -27.37
C LEU A 38 12.98 10.69 -26.87
N ILE A 39 12.91 10.47 -25.55
CA ILE A 39 12.76 9.13 -24.97
C ILE A 39 11.48 8.47 -25.49
N ALA A 40 10.33 9.16 -25.42
CA ALA A 40 9.05 8.61 -25.84
C ALA A 40 9.07 8.20 -27.31
N LEU A 41 9.66 9.04 -28.19
CA LEU A 41 9.80 8.72 -29.61
C LEU A 41 10.75 7.54 -29.83
N LEU A 42 11.88 7.45 -29.12
CA LEU A 42 12.79 6.31 -29.22
C LEU A 42 12.12 5.01 -28.78
N VAL A 43 11.34 5.02 -27.70
CA VAL A 43 10.58 3.84 -27.24
C VAL A 43 9.52 3.44 -28.26
N LYS A 44 8.74 4.39 -28.79
CA LYS A 44 7.70 4.12 -29.79
C LYS A 44 8.27 3.50 -31.08
N HIS A 45 9.40 4.02 -31.55
CA HIS A 45 10.03 3.60 -32.80
C HIS A 45 11.14 2.56 -32.61
N SER A 46 11.33 2.04 -31.39
CA SER A 46 12.32 0.99 -31.14
C SER A 46 11.88 -0.32 -31.78
N GLY A 47 12.69 -0.85 -32.70
CA GLY A 47 12.39 -2.07 -33.45
C GLY A 47 11.17 -1.93 -34.36
N GLU A 48 10.69 -3.06 -34.87
CA GLU A 48 9.51 -3.11 -35.75
C GLU A 48 8.21 -2.71 -35.02
N ALA A 49 7.17 -2.39 -35.79
CA ALA A 49 5.89 -1.91 -35.25
C ALA A 49 5.24 -2.92 -34.29
N THR A 50 5.38 -4.22 -34.56
CA THR A 50 4.78 -5.32 -33.77
C THR A 50 5.69 -5.82 -32.65
N ASN A 51 6.98 -5.45 -32.65
CA ASN A 51 7.94 -5.95 -31.67
C ASN A 51 7.84 -5.18 -30.35
N THR A 52 6.88 -5.58 -29.51
CA THR A 52 6.62 -4.96 -28.20
C THR A 52 7.76 -5.17 -27.19
N VAL A 53 8.50 -6.28 -27.31
CA VAL A 53 9.58 -6.66 -26.38
C VAL A 53 10.72 -5.66 -26.41
N THR A 54 11.20 -5.30 -27.60
CA THR A 54 12.30 -4.33 -27.74
C THR A 54 11.93 -2.95 -27.19
N LYS A 55 10.69 -2.50 -27.41
CA LYS A 55 10.15 -1.24 -26.87
C LYS A 55 10.16 -1.24 -25.34
N ILE A 56 9.64 -2.30 -24.73
CA ILE A 56 9.60 -2.43 -23.26
C ILE A 56 10.99 -2.60 -22.65
N ASN A 57 11.91 -3.31 -23.30
CA ASN A 57 13.29 -3.42 -22.85
C ASN A 57 14.00 -2.06 -22.87
N LEU A 58 13.80 -1.26 -23.93
CA LEU A 58 14.33 0.09 -24.00
C LEU A 58 13.74 0.99 -22.91
N LEU A 59 12.42 0.93 -22.69
CA LEU A 59 11.75 1.67 -21.62
C LEU A 59 12.36 1.33 -20.25
N ASN A 60 12.47 0.05 -19.91
CA ASN A 60 13.06 -0.39 -18.64
C ASN A 60 14.51 0.07 -18.50
N LYS A 61 15.30 0.02 -19.59
CA LYS A 61 16.68 0.50 -19.59
C LYS A 61 16.75 2.00 -19.29
N VAL A 62 15.91 2.81 -19.95
CA VAL A 62 15.88 4.26 -19.73
C VAL A 62 15.43 4.58 -18.30
N LEU A 63 14.35 3.95 -17.82
CA LEU A 63 13.88 4.14 -16.45
C LEU A 63 14.95 3.75 -15.44
N GLY A 64 15.62 2.61 -15.63
CA GLY A 64 16.74 2.16 -14.78
C GLY A 64 17.92 3.14 -14.77
N ILE A 65 18.27 3.73 -15.92
CA ILE A 65 19.31 4.78 -15.98
C ILE A 65 18.87 6.01 -15.20
N VAL A 66 17.64 6.50 -15.39
CA VAL A 66 17.13 7.68 -14.67
C VAL A 66 17.07 7.42 -13.15
N VAL A 67 16.66 6.21 -12.73
CA VAL A 67 16.70 5.77 -11.33
C VAL A 67 18.13 5.79 -10.79
N GLY A 68 19.10 5.22 -11.52
CA GLY A 68 20.50 5.19 -11.10
C GLY A 68 21.06 6.61 -10.92
N VAL A 69 20.75 7.52 -11.85
CA VAL A 69 21.13 8.93 -11.74
C VAL A 69 20.46 9.59 -10.54
N LEU A 70 19.17 9.34 -10.30
CA LEU A 70 18.43 9.88 -9.15
C LEU A 70 19.06 9.45 -7.83
N ILE A 71 19.31 8.15 -7.64
CA ILE A 71 19.88 7.61 -6.41
C ILE A 71 21.28 8.18 -6.19
N GLN A 72 22.13 8.20 -7.23
CA GLN A 72 23.46 8.79 -7.12
C GLN A 72 23.41 10.27 -6.74
N ASP A 73 22.52 11.06 -7.35
CA ASP A 73 22.35 12.48 -7.05
C ASP A 73 21.80 12.70 -5.64
N HIS A 74 20.86 11.85 -5.21
CA HIS A 74 20.32 11.86 -3.84
C HIS A 74 21.41 11.59 -2.80
N ASP A 75 22.24 10.57 -3.03
CA ASP A 75 23.30 10.16 -2.12
C ASP A 75 24.46 11.18 -2.07
N VAL A 76 24.80 11.81 -3.19
CA VAL A 76 25.89 12.80 -3.24
C VAL A 76 25.44 14.16 -2.71
N ARG A 77 24.25 14.66 -3.10
CA ARG A 77 23.80 16.01 -2.75
C ARG A 77 23.07 16.09 -1.41
N GLN A 78 22.52 14.99 -0.92
CA GLN A 78 21.84 14.93 0.37
C GLN A 78 20.78 16.04 0.51
N THR A 79 21.00 17.00 1.41
CA THR A 79 20.08 18.11 1.68
C THR A 79 19.90 19.08 0.51
N GLU A 80 20.84 19.10 -0.44
CA GLU A 80 20.75 19.93 -1.65
C GLU A 80 20.00 19.25 -2.80
N PHE A 81 19.62 17.97 -2.64
CA PHE A 81 18.92 17.20 -3.67
C PHE A 81 17.62 17.89 -4.13
N GLN A 82 17.41 17.94 -5.44
CA GLN A 82 16.23 18.53 -6.08
C GLN A 82 15.43 17.47 -6.82
N GLN A 83 14.19 17.24 -6.37
CA GLN A 83 13.28 16.25 -6.96
C GLN A 83 12.67 16.67 -8.30
N LEU A 84 12.63 17.97 -8.61
CA LEU A 84 11.96 18.55 -9.78
C LEU A 84 12.32 17.87 -11.13
N PRO A 85 13.60 17.71 -11.50
CA PRO A 85 13.95 17.12 -12.79
C PRO A 85 13.43 15.69 -12.93
N TYR A 86 13.62 14.86 -11.91
CA TYR A 86 13.18 13.46 -11.93
C TYR A 86 11.67 13.33 -11.93
N HIS A 87 10.99 14.13 -11.10
CA HIS A 87 9.53 14.19 -11.07
C HIS A 87 8.97 14.49 -12.46
N ARG A 88 9.47 15.55 -13.11
CA ARG A 88 9.03 15.99 -14.43
C ARG A 88 9.29 14.92 -15.49
N ILE A 89 10.48 14.30 -15.48
CA ILE A 89 10.83 13.22 -16.42
C ILE A 89 9.84 12.06 -16.29
N PHE A 90 9.60 11.56 -15.07
CA PHE A 90 8.70 10.43 -14.88
C PHE A 90 7.25 10.75 -15.25
N ILE A 91 6.71 11.89 -14.80
CA ILE A 91 5.30 12.19 -15.08
C ILE A 91 5.05 12.47 -16.55
N MET A 92 5.93 13.24 -17.21
CA MET A 92 5.74 13.57 -18.62
C MET A 92 5.94 12.33 -19.50
N LEU A 93 6.90 11.45 -19.16
CA LEU A 93 7.10 10.20 -19.90
C LEU A 93 5.91 9.25 -19.71
N LEU A 94 5.35 9.16 -18.50
CA LEU A 94 4.14 8.38 -18.23
C LEU A 94 2.97 8.89 -19.09
N LEU A 95 2.79 10.20 -19.17
CA LEU A 95 1.71 10.82 -19.97
C LEU A 95 1.90 10.58 -21.47
N GLU A 96 3.11 10.79 -21.99
CA GLU A 96 3.45 10.55 -23.41
C GLU A 96 3.21 9.09 -23.81
N LEU A 97 3.58 8.12 -22.96
CA LEU A 97 3.38 6.69 -23.22
C LEU A 97 1.95 6.19 -22.90
N ASN A 98 1.07 7.06 -22.40
CA ASN A 98 -0.36 6.77 -22.21
C ASN A 98 -1.25 7.56 -23.20
N ALA A 99 -0.65 8.18 -24.22
CA ALA A 99 -1.40 8.80 -25.32
C ALA A 99 -2.26 7.76 -26.05
N PRO A 100 -3.43 8.15 -26.60
CA PRO A 100 -4.35 7.26 -27.31
C PRO A 100 -3.81 6.91 -28.70
N GLU A 101 -2.75 6.11 -28.75
CA GLU A 101 -2.12 5.59 -29.97
C GLU A 101 -2.13 4.05 -29.93
N HIS A 102 -2.52 3.40 -31.03
CA HIS A 102 -2.64 1.94 -31.11
C HIS A 102 -1.37 1.20 -30.62
N VAL A 103 -0.18 1.66 -31.03
CA VAL A 103 1.09 1.05 -30.60
C VAL A 103 1.25 1.10 -29.08
N LEU A 104 0.88 2.21 -28.43
CA LEU A 104 0.99 2.38 -26.99
C LEU A 104 -0.04 1.56 -26.22
N GLU A 105 -1.25 1.41 -26.76
CA GLU A 105 -2.30 0.58 -26.17
C GLU A 105 -1.85 -0.90 -26.08
N THR A 106 -1.19 -1.42 -27.12
CA THR A 106 -0.70 -2.82 -27.13
C THR A 106 0.35 -3.11 -26.05
N ILE A 107 1.06 -2.09 -25.57
CA ILE A 107 2.12 -2.21 -24.56
C ILE A 107 1.77 -1.52 -23.25
N ASN A 108 0.51 -1.09 -23.07
CA ASN A 108 0.13 -0.21 -21.97
C ASN A 108 0.35 -0.87 -20.60
N PHE A 109 -0.08 -2.12 -20.43
CA PHE A 109 0.07 -2.82 -19.17
C PHE A 109 1.54 -3.06 -18.80
N GLN A 110 2.40 -3.40 -19.77
CA GLN A 110 3.84 -3.56 -19.57
C GLN A 110 4.51 -2.22 -19.27
N THR A 111 4.03 -1.13 -19.88
CA THR A 111 4.47 0.24 -19.57
C THR A 111 4.13 0.60 -18.12
N LEU A 112 2.88 0.38 -17.70
CA LEU A 112 2.46 0.59 -16.31
C LEU A 112 3.27 -0.28 -15.34
N THR A 113 3.57 -1.52 -15.72
CA THR A 113 4.41 -2.43 -14.94
C THR A 113 5.82 -1.86 -14.75
N ALA A 114 6.44 -1.34 -15.81
CA ALA A 114 7.76 -0.72 -15.75
C ALA A 114 7.79 0.52 -14.83
N PHE A 115 6.75 1.36 -14.89
CA PHE A 115 6.61 2.51 -13.98
C PHE A 115 6.35 2.09 -12.54
N CYS A 116 5.50 1.08 -12.28
CA CYS A 116 5.28 0.57 -10.94
C CYS A 116 6.57 0.02 -10.32
N ASN A 117 7.34 -0.77 -11.08
CA ASN A 117 8.62 -1.29 -10.63
C ASN A 117 9.59 -0.14 -10.31
N THR A 118 9.62 0.89 -11.16
CA THR A 118 10.41 2.11 -10.95
C THR A 118 10.01 2.82 -9.65
N PHE A 119 8.71 3.03 -9.42
CA PHE A 119 8.22 3.67 -8.19
C PHE A 119 8.45 2.81 -6.95
N HIS A 120 8.37 1.48 -7.07
CA HIS A 120 8.74 0.58 -5.99
C HIS A 120 10.23 0.62 -5.65
N ILE A 121 11.11 0.73 -6.64
CA ILE A 121 12.55 0.92 -6.42
C ILE A 121 12.81 2.26 -5.72
N LEU A 122 12.15 3.32 -6.18
CA LEU A 122 12.24 4.68 -5.63
C LEU A 122 11.36 4.93 -4.41
N ARG A 123 10.88 3.88 -3.73
CA ARG A 123 10.03 4.03 -2.56
C ARG A 123 10.69 4.92 -1.51
N PRO A 124 9.93 5.59 -0.63
CA PRO A 124 10.48 6.58 0.29
C PRO A 124 11.53 6.05 1.28
N THR A 125 11.52 4.75 1.63
CA THR A 125 12.59 4.14 2.45
C THR A 125 13.93 3.98 1.71
N LYS A 126 13.95 4.15 0.39
CA LYS A 126 15.15 4.12 -0.46
C LYS A 126 15.56 5.51 -0.97
N ALA A 127 14.59 6.39 -1.26
CA ALA A 127 14.85 7.76 -1.70
C ALA A 127 14.00 8.76 -0.88
N PRO A 128 14.29 8.97 0.42
CA PRO A 128 13.47 9.81 1.30
C PRO A 128 13.37 11.27 0.81
N GLY A 129 14.42 11.82 0.19
CA GLY A 129 14.39 13.17 -0.41
C GLY A 129 13.46 13.32 -1.61
N PHE A 130 12.95 12.21 -2.17
CA PHE A 130 12.03 12.18 -3.30
C PHE A 130 10.58 11.92 -2.89
N VAL A 131 10.28 11.79 -1.58
CA VAL A 131 8.97 11.31 -1.08
C VAL A 131 7.76 12.14 -1.54
N TYR A 132 7.89 13.46 -1.67
CA TYR A 132 6.78 14.32 -2.09
C TYR A 132 6.46 14.14 -3.58
N ALA A 133 7.48 14.20 -4.44
CA ALA A 133 7.33 13.89 -5.85
C ALA A 133 6.87 12.44 -6.08
N TRP A 134 7.37 11.50 -5.28
CA TRP A 134 6.94 10.11 -5.33
C TRP A 134 5.45 9.96 -5.02
N LEU A 135 4.95 10.64 -3.97
CA LEU A 135 3.53 10.64 -3.64
C LEU A 135 2.71 11.29 -4.76
N GLU A 136 3.17 12.41 -5.33
CA GLU A 136 2.51 13.04 -6.49
C GLU A 136 2.44 12.09 -7.70
N LEU A 137 3.48 11.30 -7.97
CA LEU A 137 3.51 10.33 -9.07
C LEU A 137 2.53 9.17 -8.85
N ILE A 138 2.58 8.52 -7.69
CA ILE A 138 1.69 7.39 -7.42
C ILE A 138 0.23 7.82 -7.25
N SER A 139 -0.03 9.07 -6.86
CA SER A 139 -1.39 9.60 -6.72
C SER A 139 -1.88 10.37 -7.94
N HIS A 140 -1.10 10.41 -9.02
CA HIS A 140 -1.49 11.14 -10.22
C HIS A 140 -2.75 10.52 -10.84
N ARG A 141 -3.75 11.35 -11.17
CA ARG A 141 -5.07 10.92 -11.66
C ARG A 141 -5.02 9.92 -12.82
N ILE A 142 -4.10 10.11 -13.77
CA ILE A 142 -3.94 9.20 -14.92
C ILE A 142 -3.33 7.87 -14.48
N PHE A 143 -2.38 7.89 -13.54
CA PHE A 143 -1.76 6.67 -13.04
C PHE A 143 -2.79 5.84 -12.26
N ILE A 144 -3.52 6.46 -11.32
CA ILE A 144 -4.63 5.82 -10.59
C ILE A 144 -5.65 5.22 -11.56
N ALA A 145 -6.15 6.03 -12.51
CA ALA A 145 -7.18 5.57 -13.44
C ALA A 145 -6.70 4.40 -14.31
N ARG A 146 -5.45 4.43 -14.79
CA ARG A 146 -4.90 3.34 -15.60
C ARG A 146 -4.66 2.07 -14.78
N MET A 147 -4.16 2.20 -13.55
CA MET A 147 -3.88 1.07 -12.65
C MET A 147 -5.15 0.40 -12.11
N LEU A 148 -6.15 1.20 -11.71
CA LEU A 148 -7.30 0.70 -10.95
C LEU A 148 -8.59 0.56 -11.78
N ALA A 149 -8.78 1.38 -12.83
CA ALA A 149 -10.00 1.37 -13.63
C ALA A 149 -9.85 0.68 -15.00
N HIS A 150 -8.82 1.06 -15.76
CA HIS A 150 -8.70 0.64 -17.18
C HIS A 150 -7.98 -0.71 -17.36
N THR A 151 -7.17 -1.13 -16.39
CA THR A 151 -6.44 -2.41 -16.49
C THR A 151 -7.42 -3.58 -16.31
N PRO A 152 -7.58 -4.45 -17.33
CA PRO A 152 -8.56 -5.53 -17.27
C PRO A 152 -8.20 -6.55 -16.19
N GLN A 153 -9.22 -7.26 -15.69
CA GLN A 153 -9.06 -8.30 -14.66
C GLN A 153 -8.36 -7.79 -13.38
N GLN A 154 -8.36 -6.48 -13.14
CA GLN A 154 -7.78 -5.85 -11.95
C GLN A 154 -6.28 -6.18 -11.77
N LYS A 155 -5.55 -6.51 -12.85
CA LYS A 155 -4.12 -6.90 -12.77
C LYS A 155 -3.22 -5.80 -12.19
N GLY A 156 -3.64 -4.54 -12.26
CA GLY A 156 -2.92 -3.41 -11.67
C GLY A 156 -3.13 -3.27 -10.15
N TRP A 157 -4.18 -3.88 -9.58
CA TRP A 157 -4.51 -3.70 -8.17
C TRP A 157 -3.40 -4.19 -7.22
N PRO A 158 -2.84 -5.41 -7.36
CA PRO A 158 -1.77 -5.87 -6.46
C PRO A 158 -0.54 -4.96 -6.50
N MET A 159 -0.22 -4.45 -7.69
CA MET A 159 0.94 -3.57 -7.91
C MET A 159 0.73 -2.21 -7.24
N TYR A 160 -0.47 -1.64 -7.36
CA TYR A 160 -0.81 -0.37 -6.71
C TYR A 160 -0.91 -0.53 -5.18
N ALA A 161 -1.47 -1.65 -4.70
CA ALA A 161 -1.49 -1.99 -3.28
C ALA A 161 -0.06 -2.07 -2.70
N GLN A 162 0.88 -2.67 -3.44
CA GLN A 162 2.30 -2.70 -3.04
C GLN A 162 2.89 -1.29 -2.86
N LEU A 163 2.58 -0.35 -3.76
CA LEU A 163 3.04 1.04 -3.63
C LEU A 163 2.44 1.71 -2.38
N LEU A 164 1.14 1.53 -2.10
CA LEU A 164 0.53 2.04 -0.86
C LEU A 164 1.15 1.40 0.40
N ILE A 165 1.44 0.10 0.36
CA ILE A 165 2.15 -0.59 1.45
C ILE A 165 3.55 0.02 1.65
N ASP A 166 4.28 0.35 0.58
CA ASP A 166 5.58 1.02 0.70
C ASP A 166 5.45 2.40 1.37
N LEU A 167 4.41 3.16 1.03
CA LEU A 167 4.10 4.44 1.69
C LEU A 167 3.79 4.27 3.17
N PHE A 168 2.91 3.32 3.53
CA PHE A 168 2.54 3.09 4.92
C PHE A 168 3.71 2.56 5.74
N LYS A 169 4.55 1.67 5.19
CA LYS A 169 5.78 1.21 5.84
C LYS A 169 6.75 2.36 6.12
N TYR A 170 6.88 3.30 5.19
CA TYR A 170 7.69 4.50 5.41
C TYR A 170 7.12 5.40 6.50
N LEU A 171 5.80 5.63 6.51
CA LEU A 171 5.14 6.49 7.48
C LEU A 171 5.08 5.88 8.89
N ALA A 172 4.98 4.56 9.00
CA ALA A 172 4.75 3.85 10.25
C ALA A 172 5.65 4.27 11.42
N PRO A 173 7.00 4.31 11.31
CA PRO A 173 7.85 4.72 12.42
C PRO A 173 7.62 6.18 12.86
N PHE A 174 7.28 7.07 11.93
CA PHE A 174 6.98 8.46 12.25
C PHE A 174 5.61 8.61 12.91
N LEU A 175 4.61 7.87 12.43
CA LEU A 175 3.24 7.94 12.94
C LEU A 175 3.04 7.23 14.28
N ARG A 176 3.93 6.30 14.67
CA ARG A 176 3.93 5.74 16.03
C ARG A 176 4.29 6.78 17.08
N ASN A 177 5.10 7.78 16.72
CA ASN A 177 5.42 8.90 17.58
C ASN A 177 4.28 9.92 17.57
N VAL A 178 3.94 10.46 18.74
CA VAL A 178 2.87 11.46 18.88
C VAL A 178 3.25 12.78 18.21
N GLU A 179 4.53 13.13 18.22
CA GLU A 179 5.04 14.37 17.64
C GLU A 179 5.46 14.19 16.18
N LEU A 180 4.68 14.75 15.27
CA LEU A 180 4.98 14.81 13.84
C LEU A 180 5.55 16.17 13.47
N ASN A 181 6.75 16.19 12.90
CA ASN A 181 7.31 17.41 12.33
C ASN A 181 6.47 17.92 11.15
N LYS A 182 6.60 19.22 10.83
CA LYS A 182 5.81 19.87 9.77
C LYS A 182 5.90 19.16 8.39
N PRO A 183 7.09 18.71 7.92
CA PRO A 183 7.20 17.90 6.70
C PRO A 183 6.32 16.64 6.72
N MET A 184 6.33 15.90 7.83
CA MET A 184 5.53 14.67 7.99
C MET A 184 4.04 14.94 8.09
N GLN A 185 3.62 16.05 8.70
CA GLN A 185 2.21 16.47 8.68
C GLN A 185 1.70 16.71 7.26
N ILE A 186 2.50 17.33 6.40
CA ILE A 186 2.15 17.56 4.98
C ILE A 186 2.01 16.23 4.25
N LEU A 187 2.96 15.32 4.44
CA LEU A 187 2.93 13.99 3.81
C LEU A 187 1.72 13.16 4.29
N TYR A 188 1.41 13.20 5.58
CA TYR A 188 0.24 12.55 6.17
C TYR A 188 -1.07 13.11 5.58
N LYS A 189 -1.21 14.43 5.48
CA LYS A 189 -2.37 15.07 4.83
C LYS A 189 -2.48 14.68 3.34
N GLY A 190 -1.36 14.58 2.64
CA GLY A 190 -1.32 14.05 1.27
C GLY A 190 -1.86 12.61 1.21
N THR A 191 -1.38 11.75 2.10
CA THR A 191 -1.80 10.34 2.21
C THR A 191 -3.31 10.22 2.48
N LEU A 192 -3.86 11.04 3.39
CA LEU A 192 -5.31 11.09 3.65
C LEU A 192 -6.10 11.49 2.39
N ARG A 193 -5.63 12.48 1.63
CA ARG A 193 -6.30 12.89 0.38
C ARG A 193 -6.33 11.76 -0.65
N VAL A 194 -5.21 11.04 -0.79
CA VAL A 194 -5.15 9.87 -1.69
C VAL A 194 -6.15 8.81 -1.25
N LEU A 195 -6.17 8.44 0.03
CA LEU A 195 -7.12 7.45 0.54
C LEU A 195 -8.58 7.90 0.42
N LEU A 196 -8.89 9.19 0.59
CA LEU A 196 -10.24 9.71 0.37
C LEU A 196 -10.69 9.55 -1.09
N VAL A 197 -9.81 9.83 -2.05
CA VAL A 197 -10.09 9.57 -3.48
C VAL A 197 -10.31 8.07 -3.70
N LEU A 198 -9.45 7.21 -3.15
CA LEU A 198 -9.60 5.76 -3.30
C LEU A 198 -10.88 5.22 -2.65
N LEU A 199 -11.26 5.74 -1.48
CA LEU A 199 -12.49 5.35 -0.80
C LEU A 199 -13.73 5.75 -1.62
N HIS A 200 -13.72 6.93 -2.25
CA HIS A 200 -14.83 7.41 -3.06
C HIS A 200 -14.93 6.68 -4.40
N ASP A 201 -13.81 6.57 -5.15
CA ASP A 201 -13.82 6.10 -6.53
C ASP A 201 -13.61 4.58 -6.66
N PHE A 202 -12.86 3.98 -5.72
CA PHE A 202 -12.40 2.58 -5.75
C PHE A 202 -12.55 1.87 -4.40
N PRO A 203 -13.72 1.91 -3.73
CA PRO A 203 -13.89 1.31 -2.41
C PRO A 203 -13.61 -0.20 -2.40
N GLU A 204 -13.95 -0.94 -3.46
CA GLU A 204 -13.68 -2.38 -3.55
C GLU A 204 -12.17 -2.70 -3.53
N PHE A 205 -11.33 -1.80 -4.04
CA PHE A 205 -9.87 -1.95 -3.94
C PHE A 205 -9.41 -1.82 -2.48
N LEU A 206 -9.92 -0.84 -1.73
CA LEU A 206 -9.61 -0.74 -0.29
C LEU A 206 -10.16 -1.94 0.48
N CYS A 207 -11.34 -2.45 0.11
CA CYS A 207 -11.93 -3.66 0.69
C CYS A 207 -11.02 -4.87 0.49
N ASP A 208 -10.60 -5.16 -0.74
CA ASP A 208 -9.87 -6.39 -1.05
C ASP A 208 -8.46 -6.44 -0.40
N TYR A 209 -7.86 -5.27 -0.15
CA TYR A 209 -6.52 -5.12 0.43
C TYR A 209 -6.51 -4.61 1.88
N HIS A 210 -7.67 -4.51 2.54
CA HIS A 210 -7.79 -3.91 3.88
C HIS A 210 -6.85 -4.53 4.91
N TYR A 211 -6.68 -5.87 4.87
CA TYR A 211 -5.83 -6.61 5.79
C TYR A 211 -4.37 -6.15 5.65
N GLY A 212 -3.81 -6.21 4.43
CA GLY A 212 -2.43 -5.84 4.18
C GLY A 212 -2.12 -4.37 4.52
N PHE A 213 -3.08 -3.46 4.35
CA PHE A 213 -2.90 -2.07 4.78
C PHE A 213 -2.97 -1.91 6.30
N CYS A 214 -3.93 -2.54 6.98
CA CYS A 214 -4.03 -2.49 8.43
C CYS A 214 -2.84 -3.14 9.14
N ASP A 215 -2.19 -4.11 8.50
CA ASP A 215 -1.04 -4.83 9.04
C ASP A 215 0.27 -3.99 9.06
N VAL A 216 0.29 -2.89 8.31
CA VAL A 216 1.42 -1.94 8.24
C VAL A 216 1.14 -0.58 8.86
N ILE A 217 -0.13 -0.18 8.96
CA ILE A 217 -0.52 1.09 9.58
C ILE A 217 -0.52 0.95 11.11
N PRO A 218 0.19 1.82 11.85
CA PRO A 218 0.20 1.77 13.31
C PRO A 218 -1.21 1.86 13.94
N PRO A 219 -1.49 1.13 15.04
CA PRO A 219 -2.82 1.09 15.65
C PRO A 219 -3.36 2.46 16.10
N ASN A 220 -2.48 3.39 16.48
CA ASN A 220 -2.82 4.75 16.89
C ASN A 220 -3.28 5.66 15.72
N CYS A 221 -3.12 5.23 14.47
CA CYS A 221 -3.55 5.96 13.28
C CYS A 221 -5.04 5.74 12.96
N ILE A 222 -5.91 6.09 13.92
CA ILE A 222 -7.34 5.79 13.89
C ILE A 222 -8.02 6.25 12.59
N GLN A 223 -7.84 7.51 12.22
CA GLN A 223 -8.46 8.07 11.01
C GLN A 223 -8.02 7.34 9.74
N LEU A 224 -6.72 7.02 9.63
CA LEU A 224 -6.16 6.36 8.46
C LEU A 224 -6.72 4.95 8.30
N ARG A 225 -6.77 4.19 9.40
CA ARG A 225 -7.36 2.84 9.43
C ARG A 225 -8.86 2.90 9.13
N ASN A 226 -9.58 3.87 9.68
CA ASN A 226 -11.01 4.01 9.44
C ASN A 226 -11.32 4.26 7.96
N LEU A 227 -10.54 5.07 7.23
CA LEU A 227 -10.76 5.24 5.78
C LEU A 227 -10.70 3.92 5.00
N ILE A 228 -9.84 2.99 5.43
CA ILE A 228 -9.73 1.67 4.81
C ILE A 228 -10.87 0.75 5.26
N LEU A 229 -11.12 0.70 6.57
CA LEU A 229 -12.13 -0.19 7.17
C LEU A 229 -13.58 0.27 6.97
N SER A 230 -13.79 1.52 6.55
CA SER A 230 -15.09 2.04 6.12
C SER A 230 -15.37 1.79 4.64
N ALA A 231 -14.44 1.22 3.88
CA ALA A 231 -14.71 0.82 2.52
C ALA A 231 -15.61 -0.42 2.49
N PHE A 232 -16.64 -0.39 1.64
CA PHE A 232 -17.52 -1.52 1.37
C PHE A 232 -17.92 -1.54 -0.13
N PRO A 233 -18.33 -2.71 -0.70
CA PRO A 233 -18.72 -2.79 -2.10
C PRO A 233 -19.88 -1.84 -2.46
N ARG A 234 -19.77 -1.11 -3.59
CA ARG A 234 -20.74 -0.06 -3.97
C ARG A 234 -22.18 -0.55 -4.15
N ASN A 235 -22.35 -1.83 -4.48
CA ASN A 235 -23.66 -2.45 -4.66
C ASN A 235 -24.29 -2.94 -3.36
N MET A 236 -23.58 -2.87 -2.23
CA MET A 236 -24.11 -3.20 -0.91
C MET A 236 -24.83 -2.01 -0.30
N ARG A 237 -25.94 -2.25 0.38
CA ARG A 237 -26.65 -1.25 1.18
C ARG A 237 -26.50 -1.58 2.65
N LEU A 238 -25.79 -0.74 3.38
CA LEU A 238 -25.65 -0.91 4.82
C LEU A 238 -26.91 -0.38 5.52
N PRO A 239 -27.53 -1.15 6.43
CA PRO A 239 -28.60 -0.63 7.27
C PRO A 239 -28.06 0.45 8.20
N ASP A 240 -28.89 1.45 8.53
CA ASP A 240 -28.53 2.46 9.53
C ASP A 240 -28.35 1.78 10.90
N PRO A 241 -27.16 1.86 11.53
CA PRO A 241 -26.90 1.28 12.84
C PRO A 241 -27.83 1.80 13.95
N PHE A 242 -28.44 2.98 13.77
CA PHE A 242 -29.38 3.57 14.73
C PHE A 242 -30.84 3.17 14.50
N THR A 243 -31.12 2.27 13.53
CA THR A 243 -32.47 1.74 13.31
C THR A 243 -32.96 0.99 14.56
N PRO A 244 -34.08 1.42 15.17
CA PRO A 244 -34.61 0.74 16.35
C PRO A 244 -34.93 -0.73 16.07
N ASN A 245 -34.52 -1.62 16.98
CA ASN A 245 -34.72 -3.07 16.88
C ASN A 245 -34.12 -3.71 15.61
N LEU A 246 -33.01 -3.17 15.08
CA LEU A 246 -32.27 -3.78 13.98
C LEU A 246 -31.83 -5.21 14.35
N LYS A 247 -32.30 -6.18 13.58
CA LYS A 247 -31.95 -7.60 13.72
C LYS A 247 -30.82 -7.95 12.76
N VAL A 248 -29.58 -7.85 13.25
CA VAL A 248 -28.36 -8.12 12.44
C VAL A 248 -28.31 -9.58 11.97
N ASP A 249 -28.80 -10.51 12.80
CA ASP A 249 -28.90 -11.94 12.51
C ASP A 249 -29.82 -12.29 11.33
N MET A 250 -30.69 -11.36 10.92
CA MET A 250 -31.61 -11.53 9.79
C MET A 250 -31.05 -10.98 8.46
N LEU A 251 -29.90 -10.31 8.47
CA LEU A 251 -29.28 -9.78 7.26
C LEU A 251 -28.68 -10.92 6.44
N SER A 252 -28.96 -10.95 5.14
CA SER A 252 -28.50 -12.02 4.25
C SER A 252 -26.97 -12.09 4.13
N GLU A 253 -26.34 -10.92 4.24
CA GLU A 253 -24.93 -10.68 3.99
C GLU A 253 -24.02 -11.21 5.10
N ILE A 254 -24.54 -11.47 6.31
CA ILE A 254 -23.74 -11.97 7.45
C ILE A 254 -23.15 -13.36 7.19
N ASN A 255 -23.75 -14.13 6.28
CA ASN A 255 -23.31 -15.47 5.92
C ASN A 255 -22.32 -15.46 4.75
N ILE A 256 -22.02 -14.29 4.18
CA ILE A 256 -21.13 -14.14 3.03
C ILE A 256 -19.77 -13.67 3.53
N ALA A 257 -18.75 -14.51 3.39
CA ALA A 257 -17.40 -14.14 3.78
C ALA A 257 -16.84 -13.00 2.88
N PRO A 258 -16.17 -11.99 3.45
CA PRO A 258 -15.51 -10.97 2.67
C PRO A 258 -14.32 -11.55 1.91
N ARG A 259 -13.96 -10.93 0.79
CA ARG A 259 -12.75 -11.27 0.05
C ARG A 259 -11.52 -10.68 0.75
N ILE A 260 -10.48 -11.49 0.91
CA ILE A 260 -9.18 -11.08 1.47
C ILE A 260 -8.09 -11.51 0.48
N LEU A 261 -7.44 -10.53 -0.17
CA LEU A 261 -6.40 -10.80 -1.18
C LEU A 261 -4.98 -10.83 -0.62
N THR A 262 -4.81 -10.68 0.70
CA THR A 262 -3.51 -10.79 1.37
C THR A 262 -3.36 -12.18 1.99
N ASN A 263 -2.24 -12.87 1.70
CA ASN A 263 -1.95 -14.16 2.33
C ASN A 263 -1.47 -13.98 3.78
N PHE A 264 -2.41 -13.72 4.69
CA PHE A 264 -2.15 -13.57 6.11
C PHE A 264 -1.57 -14.83 6.77
N THR A 265 -1.85 -16.01 6.20
CA THR A 265 -1.32 -17.28 6.75
C THR A 265 0.18 -17.42 6.59
N GLY A 266 0.79 -16.70 5.63
CA GLY A 266 2.23 -16.74 5.38
C GLY A 266 3.08 -16.12 6.49
N VAL A 267 2.49 -15.34 7.39
CA VAL A 267 3.18 -14.74 8.55
C VAL A 267 3.40 -15.76 9.67
N MET A 268 2.55 -16.79 9.75
CA MET A 268 2.64 -17.81 10.80
C MET A 268 3.82 -18.76 10.52
N PRO A 269 4.76 -18.95 11.47
CA PRO A 269 5.80 -19.96 11.34
C PRO A 269 5.18 -21.35 11.09
N SER A 270 5.78 -22.17 10.22
CA SER A 270 5.17 -23.43 9.78
C SER A 270 4.87 -24.39 10.94
N GLN A 271 5.76 -24.46 11.92
CA GLN A 271 5.56 -25.28 13.13
C GLN A 271 4.43 -24.72 14.00
N PHE A 272 4.45 -23.40 14.28
CA PHE A 272 3.37 -22.73 15.01
C PHE A 272 1.99 -22.96 14.36
N LYS A 273 1.90 -22.84 13.04
CA LYS A 273 0.66 -23.09 12.30
C LYS A 273 0.21 -24.56 12.43
N LYS A 274 1.14 -25.51 12.36
CA LYS A 274 0.85 -26.94 12.52
C LYS A 274 0.31 -27.24 13.93
N ASP A 275 0.92 -26.64 14.95
CA ASP A 275 0.50 -26.82 16.34
C ASP A 275 -0.86 -26.16 16.61
N LEU A 276 -1.09 -24.97 16.04
CA LEU A 276 -2.39 -24.30 16.04
C LEU A 276 -3.47 -25.17 15.39
N ASP A 277 -3.22 -25.70 14.18
CA ASP A 277 -4.17 -26.58 13.49
C ASP A 277 -4.44 -27.87 14.28
N SER A 278 -3.42 -28.41 14.96
CA SER A 278 -3.56 -29.57 15.85
C SER A 278 -4.46 -29.24 17.03
N TYR A 279 -4.24 -28.10 17.69
CA TYR A 279 -5.05 -27.64 18.80
C TYR A 279 -6.50 -27.36 18.39
N LEU A 280 -6.73 -26.70 17.25
CA LEU A 280 -8.08 -26.42 16.73
C LEU A 280 -8.88 -27.70 16.46
N LYS A 281 -8.22 -28.79 16.02
CA LYS A 281 -8.86 -30.08 15.72
C LYS A 281 -9.06 -30.96 16.95
N THR A 282 -8.07 -31.02 17.83
CA THR A 282 -8.03 -32.01 18.93
C THR A 282 -8.31 -31.40 20.30
N ARG A 283 -8.31 -30.07 20.40
CA ARG A 283 -8.38 -29.31 21.66
C ARG A 283 -7.31 -29.74 22.66
N SER A 284 -6.14 -30.15 22.15
CA SER A 284 -5.02 -30.69 22.90
C SER A 284 -3.69 -30.36 22.21
N PRO A 285 -2.59 -30.18 22.97
CA PRO A 285 -2.52 -30.08 24.43
C PRO A 285 -2.92 -28.69 24.94
N VAL A 286 -3.38 -28.59 26.19
CA VAL A 286 -3.68 -27.29 26.84
C VAL A 286 -2.43 -26.41 26.96
N THR A 287 -1.24 -27.01 26.98
CA THR A 287 0.04 -26.29 27.03
C THR A 287 0.25 -25.37 25.83
N PHE A 288 -0.40 -25.65 24.69
CA PHE A 288 -0.41 -24.75 23.54
C PHE A 288 -0.89 -23.35 23.93
N LEU A 289 -1.92 -23.24 24.78
CA LEU A 289 -2.45 -21.95 25.23
C LEU A 289 -1.45 -21.19 26.10
N SER A 290 -0.76 -21.88 27.02
CA SER A 290 0.27 -21.25 27.86
C SER A 290 1.50 -20.82 27.07
N GLU A 291 1.82 -21.52 25.98
CA GLU A 291 2.94 -21.18 25.09
C GLU A 291 2.55 -20.08 24.08
N LEU A 292 1.26 -19.87 23.84
CA LEU A 292 0.76 -18.94 22.82
C LEU A 292 1.26 -17.52 23.04
N ARG A 293 1.19 -17.02 24.28
CA ARG A 293 1.72 -15.69 24.64
C ARG A 293 3.20 -15.56 24.29
N SER A 294 4.00 -16.57 24.64
CA SER A 294 5.44 -16.58 24.38
C SER A 294 5.75 -16.59 22.87
N ASN A 295 4.93 -17.27 22.07
CA ASN A 295 5.05 -17.26 20.61
C ASN A 295 4.71 -15.91 19.96
N LEU A 296 3.81 -15.12 20.58
CA LEU A 296 3.41 -13.80 20.10
C LEU A 296 4.39 -12.68 20.50
N GLN A 297 5.17 -12.91 21.55
CA GLN A 297 6.11 -11.93 22.10
C GLN A 297 7.47 -12.03 21.40
N VAL A 298 8.03 -10.90 20.97
CA VAL A 298 9.33 -10.80 20.27
C VAL A 298 10.37 -10.01 21.04
N SER A 299 9.94 -9.16 21.99
CA SER A 299 10.83 -8.33 22.80
C SER A 299 10.23 -8.10 24.18
N ASN A 300 11.07 -7.61 25.11
CA ASN A 300 10.64 -7.10 26.41
C ASN A 300 10.51 -5.57 26.43
N GLU A 301 10.89 -4.89 25.34
CA GLU A 301 10.84 -3.44 25.21
C GLU A 301 9.39 -2.91 25.13
N PRO A 302 8.95 -2.03 26.04
CA PRO A 302 7.60 -1.46 26.00
C PRO A 302 7.28 -0.80 24.65
N GLY A 303 6.10 -1.08 24.09
CA GLY A 303 5.64 -0.53 22.81
C GLY A 303 6.18 -1.25 21.57
N ASN A 304 7.01 -2.27 21.74
CA ASN A 304 7.49 -3.16 20.68
C ASN A 304 7.58 -4.62 21.16
N ARG A 305 6.75 -5.01 22.14
CA ARG A 305 6.83 -6.33 22.78
C ARG A 305 6.32 -7.45 21.89
N TYR A 306 5.32 -7.16 21.08
CA TYR A 306 4.53 -8.16 20.35
C TYR A 306 4.74 -8.10 18.84
N ASN A 307 4.69 -9.27 18.21
CA ASN A 307 4.58 -9.38 16.76
C ASN A 307 3.13 -9.09 16.33
N ILE A 308 2.85 -7.83 16.03
CA ILE A 308 1.51 -7.35 15.62
C ILE A 308 0.97 -8.15 14.43
N GLN A 309 1.83 -8.43 13.43
CA GLN A 309 1.41 -9.16 12.24
C GLN A 309 0.99 -10.60 12.57
N LEU A 310 1.72 -11.26 13.48
CA LEU A 310 1.37 -12.60 13.94
C LEU A 310 0.06 -12.61 14.74
N ILE A 311 -0.18 -11.61 15.59
CA ILE A 311 -1.46 -11.45 16.31
C ILE A 311 -2.61 -11.28 15.30
N ASN A 312 -2.48 -10.35 14.35
CA ASN A 312 -3.50 -10.11 13.32
C ASN A 312 -3.80 -11.38 12.52
N ALA A 313 -2.76 -12.11 12.10
CA ALA A 313 -2.90 -13.36 11.35
C ALA A 313 -3.57 -14.46 12.18
N LEU A 314 -3.17 -14.62 13.45
CA LEU A 314 -3.76 -15.58 14.38
C LEU A 314 -5.24 -15.31 14.57
N VAL A 315 -5.63 -14.06 14.86
CA VAL A 315 -7.03 -13.69 15.13
C VAL A 315 -7.91 -13.97 13.91
N LEU A 316 -7.48 -13.50 12.73
CA LEU A 316 -8.23 -13.72 11.49
C LEU A 316 -8.29 -15.21 11.10
N TYR A 317 -7.19 -15.94 11.28
CA TYR A 317 -7.14 -17.37 11.00
C TYR A 317 -8.07 -18.17 11.92
N VAL A 318 -7.99 -17.96 13.23
CA VAL A 318 -8.85 -18.66 14.20
C VAL A 318 -10.33 -18.32 13.95
N GLY A 319 -10.65 -17.05 13.66
CA GLY A 319 -12.01 -16.64 13.31
C GLY A 319 -12.54 -17.31 12.04
N THR A 320 -11.76 -17.33 10.96
CA THR A 320 -12.16 -17.99 9.71
C THR A 320 -12.31 -19.51 9.86
N GLN A 321 -11.43 -20.17 10.63
CA GLN A 321 -11.58 -21.59 10.95
C GLN A 321 -12.82 -21.85 11.81
N ALA A 322 -13.13 -20.97 12.77
CA ALA A 322 -14.32 -21.08 13.60
C ALA A 322 -15.61 -20.99 12.77
N ILE A 323 -15.68 -20.03 11.84
CA ILE A 323 -16.83 -19.89 10.92
C ILE A 323 -17.00 -21.16 10.09
N ALA A 324 -15.92 -21.66 9.47
CA ALA A 324 -15.97 -22.88 8.68
C ALA A 324 -16.40 -24.11 9.50
N HIS A 325 -15.89 -24.23 10.73
CA HIS A 325 -16.27 -25.31 11.66
C HIS A 325 -17.76 -25.28 12.03
N ILE A 326 -18.31 -24.09 12.29
CA ILE A 326 -19.73 -23.91 12.63
C ILE A 326 -20.61 -24.23 11.41
N HIS A 327 -20.24 -23.77 10.21
CA HIS A 327 -20.94 -24.10 8.98
C HIS A 327 -20.93 -25.60 8.67
N ASN A 328 -19.81 -26.28 8.91
CA ASN A 328 -19.70 -27.74 8.75
C ASN A 328 -20.59 -28.52 9.73
N LYS A 329 -20.97 -27.92 10.86
CA LYS A 329 -21.97 -28.47 11.80
C LYS A 329 -23.42 -28.15 11.40
N GLY A 330 -23.64 -27.49 10.26
CA GLY A 330 -24.97 -27.11 9.79
C GLY A 330 -25.60 -25.95 10.58
N SER A 331 -24.77 -25.14 11.26
CA SER A 331 -25.21 -23.97 12.03
C SER A 331 -24.57 -22.69 11.47
N THR A 332 -25.08 -21.52 11.88
CA THR A 332 -24.46 -20.22 11.59
C THR A 332 -23.81 -19.64 12.85
N PRO A 333 -22.78 -18.77 12.71
CA PRO A 333 -22.19 -18.08 13.85
C PRO A 333 -23.22 -17.24 14.60
N SER A 334 -23.35 -17.48 15.90
CA SER A 334 -24.24 -16.78 16.82
C SER A 334 -23.65 -16.81 18.23
N MET A 335 -24.23 -16.05 19.16
CA MET A 335 -23.74 -15.98 20.55
C MET A 335 -23.69 -17.35 21.26
N SER A 336 -24.51 -18.31 20.85
CA SER A 336 -24.53 -19.66 21.43
C SER A 336 -23.64 -20.66 20.67
N THR A 337 -23.35 -20.44 19.39
CA THR A 337 -22.60 -21.40 18.56
C THR A 337 -21.09 -21.15 18.56
N ILE A 338 -20.65 -19.92 18.86
CA ILE A 338 -19.22 -19.56 18.90
C ILE A 338 -18.52 -20.01 20.20
N THR A 339 -19.27 -20.27 21.27
CA THR A 339 -18.72 -20.58 22.60
C THR A 339 -18.30 -22.04 22.73
N HIS A 340 -17.55 -22.35 23.80
CA HIS A 340 -17.15 -23.71 24.17
C HIS A 340 -16.46 -24.51 23.05
N SER A 341 -15.59 -23.84 22.29
CA SER A 341 -14.82 -24.43 21.19
C SER A 341 -13.32 -24.14 21.35
N ALA A 342 -12.46 -24.96 20.73
CA ALA A 342 -11.01 -24.72 20.72
C ALA A 342 -10.64 -23.31 20.21
N HIS A 343 -11.42 -22.79 19.26
CA HIS A 343 -11.27 -21.43 18.74
C HIS A 343 -11.51 -20.37 19.82
N MET A 344 -12.58 -20.52 20.60
CA MET A 344 -12.92 -19.59 21.69
C MET A 344 -11.96 -19.73 22.87
N ASP A 345 -11.44 -20.93 23.14
CA ASP A 345 -10.42 -21.12 24.18
C ASP A 345 -9.18 -20.25 23.90
N ILE A 346 -8.76 -20.16 22.64
CA ILE A 346 -7.66 -19.28 22.22
C ILE A 346 -7.97 -17.82 22.54
N PHE A 347 -9.15 -17.32 22.12
CA PHE A 347 -9.52 -15.93 22.36
C PHE A 347 -9.68 -15.60 23.84
N GLN A 348 -10.30 -16.49 24.63
CA GLN A 348 -10.44 -16.31 26.07
C GLN A 348 -9.08 -16.33 26.78
N ASN A 349 -8.19 -17.24 26.38
CA ASN A 349 -6.84 -17.29 26.93
C ASN A 349 -6.06 -16.01 26.61
N LEU A 350 -6.07 -15.53 25.37
CA LEU A 350 -5.42 -14.27 24.99
C LEU A 350 -5.99 -13.07 25.75
N ALA A 351 -7.30 -13.02 25.98
CA ALA A 351 -7.95 -11.95 26.72
C ALA A 351 -7.55 -11.87 28.21
N VAL A 352 -7.09 -12.98 28.80
CA VAL A 352 -6.74 -13.06 30.23
C VAL A 352 -5.23 -13.10 30.45
N ASP A 353 -4.49 -13.84 29.63
CA ASP A 353 -3.06 -14.11 29.84
C ASP A 353 -2.14 -13.02 29.26
N LEU A 354 -2.60 -12.26 28.26
CA LEU A 354 -1.83 -11.13 27.72
C LEU A 354 -1.80 -9.95 28.70
N ASP A 355 -0.69 -9.21 28.68
CA ASP A 355 -0.59 -7.94 29.41
C ASP A 355 -1.45 -6.85 28.73
N THR A 356 -1.43 -5.61 29.25
CA THR A 356 -2.24 -4.51 28.68
C THR A 356 -1.86 -4.19 27.24
N GLU A 357 -0.58 -4.28 26.87
CA GLU A 357 -0.11 -4.02 25.50
C GLU A 357 -0.62 -5.12 24.57
N GLY A 358 -0.46 -6.38 24.96
CA GLY A 358 -0.94 -7.52 24.19
C GLY A 358 -2.46 -7.49 24.00
N ARG A 359 -3.22 -7.19 25.06
CA ARG A 359 -4.69 -7.07 25.00
C ARG A 359 -5.20 -5.88 24.20
N TYR A 360 -4.38 -4.86 23.98
CA TYR A 360 -4.73 -3.74 23.09
C TYR A 360 -4.50 -4.07 21.61
N LEU A 361 -3.51 -4.93 21.34
CA LEU A 361 -3.17 -5.36 19.98
C LEU A 361 -4.02 -6.56 19.50
N PHE A 362 -4.41 -7.44 20.43
CA PHE A 362 -5.43 -8.47 20.26
C PHE A 362 -6.82 -7.84 20.13
#